data_AF-A0A7S2AUG2-F1
#
_entry.id   AF-A0A7S2AUG2-F1
#
_cell.length_a   1.000
_cell.length_b   1.000
_cell.length_c   1.000
_cell.angle_alpha   90.00
_cell.angle_beta   90.00
_cell.angle_gamma   90.00
#
_symmetry.space_group_name_H-M   'P 1'
#
loop_
_entity.id
_entity.type
_entity.pdbx_description
1 polymer ?
#
loop_
_entity_poly.entity_id
_entity_poly.type
_entity_poly.pdbx_seq_one_letter_code
_entity_poly.pdbx_strand_id
1 'polypeptide(L)'
;EEMNSKHAHDMISQDLTDSIENAQKDIAEKTVTKQRKAEKAALDKKQLGATTNVKAENENTLAATTTECTEKKLSFAEKQKLRKEEIEAVQKAVEILSSPEVAGNAEKYLSMAQARSGATALVQMGEANHAQGVHRRIREFLASEASRLHSQRLGLLAEKMAADPFAKVTKLIDAMITRLMAEANEDAQHEGFCDKELGKSQITRSELTGEIDRLSAAIDDGKATIS
;
A
#
# COMPACT_ATOMS: atom_id res chain seq x y z
N GLU A 1 -23.12 -78.94 -32.48
CA GLU A 1 -22.03 -78.60 -31.53
C GLU A 1 -21.30 -77.30 -31.90
N GLU A 2 -20.94 -77.04 -33.16
CA GLU A 2 -20.22 -75.82 -33.54
C GLU A 2 -20.94 -74.49 -33.22
N MET A 3 -22.26 -74.42 -33.39
CA MET A 3 -23.03 -73.19 -33.12
C MET A 3 -23.00 -72.79 -31.63
N ASN A 4 -23.01 -73.78 -30.73
CA ASN A 4 -22.89 -73.51 -29.28
C ASN A 4 -21.47 -73.10 -28.89
N SER A 5 -20.43 -73.66 -29.53
CA SER A 5 -19.04 -73.22 -29.31
C SER A 5 -18.78 -71.79 -29.79
N LYS A 6 -19.30 -71.42 -30.97
CA LYS A 6 -19.21 -70.03 -31.45
C LYS A 6 -19.92 -69.06 -30.52
N HIS A 7 -21.15 -69.38 -30.11
CA HIS A 7 -21.89 -68.52 -29.19
C HIS A 7 -21.20 -68.34 -27.84
N ALA A 8 -20.60 -69.40 -27.29
CA ALA A 8 -19.83 -69.33 -26.04
C ALA A 8 -18.54 -68.48 -26.20
N HIS A 9 -17.86 -68.59 -27.33
CA HIS A 9 -16.69 -67.78 -27.65
C HIS A 9 -17.05 -66.29 -27.80
N ASP A 10 -18.14 -65.99 -28.50
CA ASP A 10 -18.61 -64.61 -28.71
C ASP A 10 -19.04 -63.96 -27.38
N MET A 11 -19.74 -64.70 -26.52
CA MET A 11 -20.07 -64.26 -25.16
C MET A 11 -18.84 -63.90 -24.33
N ILE A 12 -17.79 -64.73 -24.36
CA ILE A 12 -16.54 -64.48 -23.62
C ILE A 12 -15.79 -63.27 -24.21
N SER A 13 -15.76 -63.14 -25.54
CA SER A 13 -15.11 -62.01 -26.22
C SER A 13 -15.81 -60.70 -25.91
N GLN A 14 -17.14 -60.71 -25.83
CA GLN A 14 -17.96 -59.56 -25.47
C GLN A 14 -17.75 -59.16 -24.01
N ASP A 15 -17.77 -60.12 -23.08
CA ASP A 15 -17.49 -59.88 -21.65
C ASP A 15 -16.08 -59.31 -21.41
N LEU A 16 -15.07 -59.82 -22.13
CA LEU A 16 -13.71 -59.27 -22.11
C LEU A 16 -13.66 -57.84 -22.66
N THR A 17 -14.40 -57.55 -23.74
CA THR A 17 -14.45 -56.22 -24.36
C THR A 17 -15.11 -55.21 -23.41
N ASP A 18 -16.25 -55.57 -22.84
CA ASP A 18 -16.96 -54.75 -21.85
C ASP A 18 -16.10 -54.52 -20.59
N SER A 19 -15.34 -55.54 -20.16
CA SER A 19 -14.41 -55.42 -19.03
C SER A 19 -13.27 -54.45 -19.32
N ILE A 20 -12.68 -54.51 -20.53
CA ILE A 20 -11.63 -53.59 -20.97
C ILE A 20 -12.18 -52.16 -21.08
N GLU A 21 -13.36 -51.95 -21.65
CA GLU A 21 -13.96 -50.63 -21.78
C GLU A 21 -14.26 -50.01 -20.41
N ASN A 22 -14.85 -50.78 -19.49
CA ASN A 22 -15.08 -50.35 -18.12
C ASN A 22 -13.77 -50.01 -17.40
N ALA A 23 -12.73 -50.83 -17.55
CA ALA A 23 -11.42 -50.56 -16.97
C ALA A 23 -10.78 -49.29 -17.57
N GLN A 24 -10.91 -49.06 -18.88
CA GLN A 24 -10.41 -47.85 -19.55
C GLN A 24 -11.14 -46.59 -19.05
N LYS A 25 -12.46 -46.65 -18.89
CA LYS A 25 -13.26 -45.56 -18.33
C LYS A 25 -12.89 -45.26 -16.88
N ASP A 26 -12.72 -46.30 -16.06
CA ASP A 26 -12.25 -46.17 -14.69
C ASP A 26 -10.87 -45.50 -14.60
N ILE A 27 -9.95 -45.88 -15.49
CA ILE A 27 -8.60 -45.28 -15.57
C ILE A 27 -8.71 -43.80 -15.96
N ALA A 28 -9.55 -43.46 -16.94
CA ALA A 28 -9.76 -42.08 -17.37
C ALA A 28 -10.32 -41.22 -16.23
N GLU A 29 -11.41 -41.67 -15.57
CA GLU A 29 -12.01 -40.96 -14.44
C GLU A 29 -11.03 -40.80 -13.26
N LYS A 30 -10.28 -41.85 -12.92
CA LYS A 30 -9.27 -41.80 -11.84
C LYS A 30 -8.13 -40.86 -12.20
N THR A 31 -7.71 -40.81 -13.47
CA THR A 31 -6.66 -39.91 -13.95
C THR A 31 -7.10 -38.45 -13.86
N VAL A 32 -8.29 -38.12 -14.36
CA VAL A 32 -8.88 -36.77 -14.23
C VAL A 32 -9.02 -36.38 -12.76
N THR A 33 -9.51 -37.30 -11.93
CA THR A 33 -9.68 -37.04 -10.49
C THR A 33 -8.35 -36.80 -9.78
N LYS A 34 -7.31 -37.56 -10.14
CA LYS A 34 -5.94 -37.38 -9.62
C LYS A 34 -5.39 -36.02 -10.02
N GLN A 35 -5.51 -35.63 -11.29
CA GLN A 35 -5.05 -34.33 -11.77
C GLN A 35 -5.78 -33.18 -11.06
N ARG A 36 -7.11 -33.26 -10.94
CA ARG A 36 -7.91 -32.25 -10.22
C ARG A 36 -7.50 -32.13 -8.75
N LYS A 37 -7.23 -33.26 -8.07
CA LYS A 37 -6.76 -33.26 -6.69
C LYS A 37 -5.36 -32.66 -6.56
N ALA A 38 -4.46 -32.94 -7.50
CA ALA A 38 -3.11 -32.37 -7.51
C ALA A 38 -3.13 -30.86 -7.76
N GLU A 39 -3.94 -30.39 -8.71
CA GLU A 39 -4.17 -28.97 -9.00
C GLU A 39 -4.74 -28.24 -7.78
N LYS A 40 -5.78 -28.81 -7.15
CA LYS A 40 -6.37 -28.25 -5.94
C LYS A 40 -5.37 -28.21 -4.78
N ALA A 41 -4.59 -29.27 -4.57
CA ALA A 41 -3.57 -29.29 -3.52
C ALA A 41 -2.48 -28.23 -3.73
N ALA A 42 -2.11 -27.95 -4.99
CA ALA A 42 -1.17 -26.89 -5.32
C ALA A 42 -1.77 -25.50 -5.05
N LEU A 43 -3.04 -25.28 -5.43
CA LEU A 43 -3.77 -24.04 -5.17
C LEU A 43 -3.91 -23.78 -3.65
N ASP A 44 -4.34 -24.80 -2.90
CA ASP A 44 -4.54 -24.72 -1.45
C ASP A 44 -3.20 -24.42 -0.74
N LYS A 45 -2.08 -25.01 -1.19
CA LYS A 45 -0.73 -24.68 -0.68
C LYS A 45 -0.34 -23.23 -0.97
N LYS A 46 -0.62 -22.73 -2.18
CA LYS A 46 -0.36 -21.33 -2.55
C LYS A 46 -1.19 -20.38 -1.68
N GLN A 47 -2.49 -20.66 -1.52
CA GLN A 47 -3.39 -19.88 -0.68
C GLN A 47 -2.98 -19.91 0.79
N LEU A 48 -2.54 -21.05 1.31
CA LEU A 48 -2.04 -21.15 2.68
C LEU A 48 -0.81 -20.25 2.91
N GLY A 49 0.14 -20.27 1.97
CA GLY A 49 1.33 -19.40 2.03
C GLY A 49 0.96 -17.93 2.03
N ALA A 50 0.12 -17.51 1.07
CA ALA A 50 -0.37 -16.13 0.99
C ALA A 50 -1.12 -15.70 2.27
N THR A 51 -2.01 -16.56 2.78
CA THR A 51 -2.79 -16.28 4.01
C THR A 51 -1.89 -16.16 5.23
N THR A 52 -0.83 -16.98 5.32
CA THR A 52 0.13 -16.92 6.42
C THR A 52 0.91 -15.61 6.40
N ASN A 53 1.34 -15.15 5.22
CA ASN A 53 2.03 -13.87 5.07
C ASN A 53 1.12 -12.70 5.46
N VAL A 54 -0.11 -12.67 4.92
CA VAL A 54 -1.10 -11.63 5.25
C VAL A 54 -1.43 -11.62 6.75
N LYS A 55 -1.51 -12.79 7.40
CA LYS A 55 -1.71 -12.89 8.86
C LYS A 55 -0.55 -12.24 9.63
N ALA A 56 0.70 -12.51 9.24
CA ALA A 56 1.88 -11.93 9.89
C ALA A 56 1.93 -10.41 9.72
N GLU A 57 1.63 -9.89 8.53
CA GLU A 57 1.55 -8.45 8.27
C GLU A 57 0.44 -7.77 9.08
N ASN A 58 -0.73 -8.41 9.20
CA ASN A 58 -1.83 -7.91 10.02
C ASN A 58 -1.48 -7.89 11.51
N GLU A 59 -0.80 -8.92 12.02
CA GLU A 59 -0.33 -8.95 13.42
C GLU A 59 0.66 -7.81 13.72
N ASN A 60 1.61 -7.57 12.81
CA ASN A 60 2.55 -6.45 12.92
C ASN A 60 1.84 -5.09 12.85
N THR A 61 0.89 -4.94 11.94
CA THR A 61 0.12 -3.70 11.79
C THR A 61 -0.75 -3.43 13.01
N LEU A 62 -1.36 -4.47 13.59
CA LEU A 62 -2.14 -4.36 14.82
C LEU A 62 -1.26 -3.93 16.00
N ALA A 63 -0.08 -4.52 16.14
CA ALA A 63 0.87 -4.15 17.18
C ALA A 63 1.33 -2.69 17.03
N ALA A 64 1.73 -2.28 15.82
CA ALA A 64 2.14 -0.91 15.52
C ALA A 64 1.02 0.11 15.80
N THR A 65 -0.19 -0.19 15.35
CA THR A 65 -1.37 0.67 15.54
C THR A 65 -1.74 0.79 17.02
N THR A 66 -1.61 -0.30 17.78
CA THR A 66 -1.89 -0.29 19.22
C THR A 66 -0.91 0.63 19.95
N THR A 67 0.38 0.51 19.66
CA THR A 67 1.41 1.41 20.21
C THR A 67 1.12 2.86 19.85
N GLU A 68 0.87 3.15 18.57
CA GLU A 68 0.59 4.51 18.11
C GLU A 68 -0.66 5.11 18.79
N CYS A 69 -1.71 4.30 18.98
CA CYS A 69 -2.92 4.71 19.69
C CYS A 69 -2.62 5.10 21.15
N THR A 70 -1.80 4.31 21.84
CA THR A 70 -1.41 4.61 23.23
C THR A 70 -0.57 5.87 23.34
N GLU A 71 0.43 6.04 22.48
CA GLU A 71 1.29 7.23 22.44
C GLU A 71 0.49 8.48 22.12
N LYS A 72 -0.38 8.43 21.10
CA LYS A 72 -1.25 9.56 20.74
C LYS A 72 -2.21 9.92 21.87
N LYS A 73 -2.76 8.93 22.57
CA LYS A 73 -3.65 9.17 23.72
C LYS A 73 -2.91 9.91 24.84
N LEU A 74 -1.70 9.48 25.18
CA LEU A 74 -0.86 10.15 26.19
C LEU A 74 -0.51 11.57 25.76
N SER A 75 0.00 11.74 24.53
CA SER A 75 0.34 13.06 23.98
C SER A 75 -0.87 14.01 23.93
N PHE A 76 -2.06 13.48 23.60
CA PHE A 76 -3.28 14.29 23.59
C PHE A 76 -3.67 14.76 24.99
N ALA A 77 -3.57 13.89 26.00
CA ALA A 77 -3.85 14.26 27.40
C ALA A 77 -2.87 15.35 27.90
N GLU A 78 -1.58 15.19 27.61
CA GLU A 78 -0.55 16.18 27.96
C GLU A 78 -0.82 17.53 27.27
N LYS A 79 -1.12 17.52 25.97
CA LYS A 79 -1.47 18.72 25.21
C LYS A 79 -2.72 19.41 25.74
N GLN A 80 -3.73 18.65 26.15
CA GLN A 80 -4.95 19.22 26.70
C GLN A 80 -4.68 19.93 28.04
N LYS A 81 -3.83 19.35 28.89
CA LYS A 81 -3.37 19.99 30.12
C LYS A 81 -2.56 21.26 29.83
N LEU A 82 -1.56 21.18 28.96
CA LEU A 82 -0.73 22.32 28.55
C LEU A 82 -1.58 23.45 27.97
N ARG A 83 -2.58 23.14 27.15
CA ARG A 83 -3.47 24.15 26.58
C ARG A 83 -4.33 24.86 27.64
N LYS A 84 -4.75 24.15 28.69
CA LYS A 84 -5.44 24.78 29.81
C LYS A 84 -4.52 25.77 30.53
N GLU A 85 -3.28 25.36 30.81
CA GLU A 85 -2.27 26.22 31.43
C GLU A 85 -1.91 27.42 30.53
N GLU A 86 -1.83 27.22 29.21
CA GLU A 86 -1.60 28.27 28.22
C GLU A 86 -2.73 29.31 28.24
N ILE A 87 -4.00 28.86 28.25
CA ILE A 87 -5.16 29.76 28.33
C ILE A 87 -5.12 30.58 29.62
N GLU A 88 -4.85 29.94 30.76
CA GLU A 88 -4.72 30.66 32.05
C GLU A 88 -3.56 31.68 32.02
N ALA A 89 -2.43 31.34 31.40
CA ALA A 89 -1.30 32.25 31.25
C ALA A 89 -1.62 33.45 30.34
N VAL A 90 -2.29 33.22 29.21
CA VAL A 90 -2.75 34.27 28.30
C VAL A 90 -3.75 35.18 29.01
N GLN A 91 -4.67 34.62 29.79
CA GLN A 91 -5.66 35.37 30.53
C GLN A 91 -5.01 36.27 31.60
N LYS A 92 -4.01 35.76 32.32
CA LYS A 92 -3.18 36.57 33.23
C LYS A 92 -2.39 37.66 32.50
N ALA A 93 -1.85 37.37 31.32
CA ALA A 93 -1.14 38.37 30.53
C ALA A 93 -2.08 39.51 30.08
N VAL A 94 -3.31 39.18 29.66
CA VAL A 94 -4.35 40.17 29.35
C VAL A 94 -4.71 41.00 30.58
N GLU A 95 -4.83 40.39 31.76
CA GLU A 95 -5.10 41.09 33.01
C GLU A 95 -3.98 42.09 33.37
N ILE A 96 -2.72 41.66 33.29
CA ILE A 96 -1.55 42.53 33.53
C ILE A 96 -1.52 43.69 32.53
N LEU A 97 -1.72 43.41 31.23
CA LEU A 97 -1.73 44.44 30.19
C LEU A 97 -2.91 45.42 30.33
N SER A 98 -4.04 44.95 30.87
CA SER A 98 -5.24 45.76 31.12
C SER A 98 -5.19 46.51 32.45
N SER A 99 -4.20 46.21 33.31
CA SER A 99 -4.04 46.93 34.57
C SER A 99 -3.72 48.40 34.33
N PRO A 100 -4.26 49.33 35.14
CA PRO A 100 -4.10 50.77 34.93
C PRO A 100 -2.63 51.24 34.97
N GLU A 101 -1.76 50.51 35.67
CA GLU A 101 -0.31 50.77 35.76
C GLU A 101 0.41 50.53 34.43
N VAL A 102 -0.05 49.56 33.62
CA VAL A 102 0.52 49.22 32.32
C VAL A 102 -0.24 49.93 31.19
N ALA A 103 -1.57 49.97 31.24
CA ALA A 103 -2.42 50.67 30.26
C ALA A 103 -2.18 52.20 30.25
N GLY A 104 -1.98 52.83 31.41
CA GLY A 104 -1.64 54.26 31.50
C GLY A 104 -0.25 54.62 30.97
N ASN A 105 0.69 53.65 30.95
CA ASN A 105 2.00 53.80 30.31
C ASN A 105 1.95 53.48 28.81
N ALA A 106 0.99 52.68 28.36
CA ALA A 106 0.78 52.33 26.97
C ALA A 106 0.52 53.59 26.12
N GLU A 107 -0.32 54.54 26.58
CA GLU A 107 -0.52 55.83 25.88
C GLU A 107 0.76 56.68 25.80
N LYS A 108 1.63 56.60 26.82
CA LYS A 108 2.87 57.38 26.90
C LYS A 108 3.98 56.82 26.01
N TYR A 109 4.03 55.50 25.78
CA TYR A 109 5.07 54.82 24.99
C TYR A 109 4.61 54.23 23.64
N LEU A 110 3.31 54.01 23.41
CA LEU A 110 2.74 53.51 22.14
C LEU A 110 2.26 54.61 21.19
N SER A 111 2.26 55.88 21.61
CA SER A 111 1.95 57.03 20.73
C SER A 111 2.87 57.11 19.49
N MET A 112 3.99 56.38 19.49
CA MET A 112 4.89 56.26 18.34
C MET A 112 4.41 55.26 17.26
N ALA A 113 3.47 54.35 17.56
CA ALA A 113 3.05 53.29 16.63
C ALA A 113 1.75 53.58 15.86
N GLN A 114 0.90 54.51 16.34
CA GLN A 114 -0.43 54.76 15.75
C GLN A 114 -0.48 55.86 14.67
N ALA A 115 0.64 56.49 14.32
CA ALA A 115 0.71 57.50 13.25
C ALA A 115 0.55 56.95 11.81
N ARG A 116 0.13 55.69 11.63
CA ARG A 116 -0.20 55.10 10.32
C ARG A 116 -1.58 54.43 10.33
N SER A 117 -2.58 55.13 10.85
CA SER A 117 -3.98 54.70 10.78
C SER A 117 -4.62 55.31 9.53
N GLY A 118 -4.40 54.68 8.38
CA GLY A 118 -4.88 55.18 7.09
C GLY A 118 -4.89 54.12 5.99
N ALA A 119 -5.36 52.90 6.28
CA ALA A 119 -5.83 51.94 5.28
C ALA A 119 -6.40 50.70 5.99
N THR A 120 -7.71 50.66 6.24
CA THR A 120 -8.43 49.40 6.41
C THR A 120 -8.57 48.72 5.05
N ALA A 121 -7.47 48.12 4.58
CA ALA A 121 -7.54 47.14 3.50
C ALA A 121 -7.67 45.76 4.15
N LEU A 122 -8.81 45.11 3.90
CA LEU A 122 -9.05 43.72 4.28
C LEU A 122 -8.07 42.84 3.50
N VAL A 123 -6.90 42.56 4.08
CA VAL A 123 -5.87 41.71 3.47
C VAL A 123 -6.31 40.25 3.63
N GLN A 124 -7.11 39.78 2.68
CA GLN A 124 -7.20 38.35 2.37
C GLN A 124 -5.92 37.96 1.62
N MET A 125 -4.82 37.68 2.34
CA MET A 125 -3.63 37.07 1.74
C MET A 125 -3.65 35.57 1.98
N GLY A 126 -3.65 34.81 0.88
CA GLY A 126 -3.64 33.35 0.86
C GLY A 126 -2.51 32.74 1.70
N GLU A 127 -2.87 31.73 2.47
CA GLU A 127 -2.08 31.12 3.54
C GLU A 127 -0.90 30.25 3.09
N ALA A 128 -0.64 30.07 1.79
CA ALA A 128 0.42 29.17 1.34
C ALA A 128 1.84 29.80 1.28
N ASN A 129 1.96 31.14 1.26
CA ASN A 129 3.25 31.83 1.07
C ASN A 129 3.71 32.70 2.25
N HIS A 130 2.89 32.86 3.30
CA HIS A 130 3.19 33.80 4.38
C HIS A 130 4.30 33.30 5.31
N ALA A 131 4.32 32.00 5.64
CA ALA A 131 5.34 31.42 6.53
C ALA A 131 6.76 31.50 5.93
N GLN A 132 6.93 31.17 4.63
CA GLN A 132 8.23 31.30 3.96
C GLN A 132 8.67 32.77 3.78
N GLY A 133 7.72 33.70 3.65
CA GLY A 133 7.99 35.14 3.62
C GLY A 133 8.52 35.68 4.95
N VAL A 134 7.91 35.28 6.07
CA VAL A 134 8.29 35.72 7.42
C VAL A 134 9.67 35.19 7.81
N HIS A 135 9.94 33.90 7.62
CA HIS A 135 11.26 33.33 7.92
C HIS A 135 12.38 33.94 7.07
N ARG A 136 12.12 34.23 5.80
CA ARG A 136 13.08 34.93 4.92
C ARG A 136 13.33 36.37 5.37
N ARG A 137 12.29 37.12 5.73
CA ARG A 137 12.43 38.50 6.24
C ARG A 137 13.18 38.55 7.57
N ILE A 138 12.89 37.62 8.48
CA ILE A 138 13.58 37.51 9.77
C ILE A 138 15.06 37.16 9.54
N ARG A 139 15.36 36.24 8.61
CA ARG A 139 16.73 35.89 8.23
C ARG A 139 17.50 37.08 7.65
N GLU A 140 16.91 37.81 6.70
CA GLU A 140 17.51 39.00 6.09
C GLU A 140 17.79 40.08 7.13
N PHE A 141 16.84 40.30 8.05
CA PHE A 141 16.99 41.23 9.16
C PHE A 141 18.10 40.81 10.14
N LEU A 142 18.13 39.54 10.56
CA LEU A 142 19.19 38.99 11.41
C LEU A 142 20.56 39.07 10.74
N ALA A 143 20.64 38.83 9.42
CA ALA A 143 21.87 38.92 8.65
C ALA A 143 22.37 40.38 8.50
N SER A 144 21.46 41.33 8.25
CA SER A 144 21.82 42.76 8.21
C SER A 144 22.27 43.28 9.57
N GLU A 145 21.69 42.75 10.64
CA GLU A 145 22.05 43.16 12.00
C GLU A 145 23.32 42.49 12.50
N ALA A 146 23.59 41.26 12.06
CA ALA A 146 24.86 40.59 12.27
C ALA A 146 26.03 41.36 11.64
N SER A 147 25.87 41.88 10.42
CA SER A 147 26.91 42.67 9.75
C SER A 147 27.05 44.07 10.36
N ARG A 148 25.94 44.73 10.71
CA ARG A 148 25.94 46.03 11.38
C ARG A 148 26.61 45.97 12.76
N LEU A 149 26.30 44.95 13.56
CA LEU A 149 26.81 44.77 14.93
C LEU A 149 28.09 43.92 15.01
N HIS A 150 28.63 43.45 13.88
CA HIS A 150 29.78 42.53 13.82
C HIS A 150 29.61 41.28 14.72
N SER A 151 28.39 40.78 14.83
CA SER A 151 28.04 39.68 15.74
C SER A 151 28.01 38.34 14.99
N GLN A 152 29.04 37.52 15.18
CA GLN A 152 29.10 36.16 14.63
C GLN A 152 27.91 35.29 15.08
N ARG A 153 27.41 35.48 16.31
CA ARG A 153 26.28 34.70 16.85
C ARG A 153 24.98 34.95 16.09
N LEU A 154 24.72 36.20 15.69
CA LEU A 154 23.55 36.56 14.89
C LEU A 154 23.69 36.04 13.45
N GLY A 155 24.89 36.07 12.88
CA GLY A 155 25.17 35.52 11.56
C GLY A 155 24.92 34.02 11.48
N LEU A 156 25.44 33.25 12.45
CA LEU A 156 25.23 31.81 12.53
C LEU A 156 23.75 31.43 12.74
N LEU A 157 22.99 32.26 13.47
CA LEU A 157 21.56 32.04 13.66
C LEU A 157 20.78 32.25 12.36
N ALA A 158 21.10 33.31 11.61
CA ALA A 158 20.49 33.56 10.30
C ALA A 158 20.78 32.43 9.31
N GLU A 159 22.01 31.91 9.30
CA GLU A 159 22.41 30.79 8.44
C GLU A 159 21.69 29.48 8.81
N LYS A 160 21.56 29.20 10.12
CA LYS A 160 20.83 28.02 10.59
C LYS A 160 19.32 28.07 10.27
N MET A 161 18.74 29.27 10.20
CA MET A 161 17.36 29.49 9.75
C MET A 161 17.19 29.41 8.23
N ALA A 162 18.28 29.43 7.45
CA ALA A 162 18.24 29.25 6.01
C ALA A 162 18.19 27.76 5.59
N ALA A 163 18.63 26.85 6.47
CA ALA A 163 18.50 25.42 6.26
C ALA A 163 17.01 25.04 6.29
N ASP A 164 16.49 24.56 5.16
CA ASP A 164 15.09 24.13 5.04
C ASP A 164 14.82 22.96 6.02
N PRO A 165 13.98 23.18 7.05
CA PRO A 165 13.71 22.16 8.08
C PRO A 165 13.01 20.93 7.52
N PHE A 166 12.39 21.02 6.33
CA PHE A 166 11.66 19.92 5.72
C PHE A 166 12.37 19.27 4.54
N ALA A 167 13.49 19.78 4.07
CA ALA A 167 14.21 19.21 2.92
C ALA A 167 14.50 17.70 3.07
N LYS A 168 14.75 17.23 4.31
CA LYS A 168 14.93 15.80 4.58
C LYS A 168 13.62 15.01 4.45
N VAL A 169 12.50 15.58 4.88
CA VAL A 169 11.17 14.97 4.78
C VAL A 169 10.72 14.92 3.33
N THR A 170 10.91 16.01 2.57
CA THR A 170 10.58 16.05 1.14
C THR A 170 11.38 15.00 0.35
N LYS A 171 12.68 14.86 0.63
CA LYS A 171 13.51 13.80 0.04
C LYS A 171 13.04 12.38 0.40
N LEU A 172 12.54 12.18 1.62
CA LEU A 172 12.00 10.90 2.07
C LEU A 172 10.69 10.56 1.35
N ILE A 173 9.83 11.57 1.14
CA ILE A 173 8.59 11.43 0.38
C ILE A 173 8.90 11.12 -1.09
N ASP A 174 9.83 11.85 -1.72
CA ASP A 174 10.24 11.60 -3.11
C ASP A 174 10.82 10.19 -3.28
N ALA A 175 11.63 9.73 -2.31
CA ALA A 175 12.17 8.36 -2.31
C ALA A 175 11.06 7.31 -2.17
N MET A 176 10.05 7.54 -1.34
CA MET A 176 8.91 6.64 -1.17
C MET A 176 8.05 6.58 -2.43
N ILE A 177 7.78 7.72 -3.06
CA ILE A 177 7.05 7.79 -4.34
C ILE A 177 7.80 7.01 -5.42
N THR A 178 9.11 7.23 -5.54
CA THR A 178 9.96 6.52 -6.51
C THR A 178 9.91 5.00 -6.28
N ARG A 179 9.98 4.57 -5.02
CA ARG A 179 9.87 3.16 -4.65
C ARG A 179 8.51 2.57 -5.01
N LEU A 180 7.41 3.25 -4.68
CA LEU A 180 6.05 2.79 -4.99
C LEU A 180 5.81 2.70 -6.50
N MET A 181 6.34 3.63 -7.30
CA MET A 181 6.25 3.57 -8.76
C MET A 181 7.05 2.39 -9.33
N ALA A 182 8.21 2.07 -8.76
CA ALA A 182 9.01 0.93 -9.17
C ALA A 182 8.31 -0.40 -8.82
N GLU A 183 7.82 -0.54 -7.59
CA GLU A 183 7.08 -1.72 -7.12
C GLU A 183 5.81 -1.95 -7.96
N ALA A 184 5.04 -0.90 -8.26
CA ALA A 184 3.85 -1.01 -9.10
C ALA A 184 4.16 -1.48 -10.53
N ASN A 185 5.28 -1.03 -11.11
CA ASN A 185 5.70 -1.46 -12.43
C ASN A 185 6.22 -2.90 -12.43
N GLU A 186 6.93 -3.32 -11.38
CA GLU A 186 7.40 -4.70 -11.23
C GLU A 186 6.23 -5.68 -11.04
N ASP A 187 5.24 -5.32 -10.22
CA ASP A 187 4.02 -6.12 -10.03
C ASP A 187 3.21 -6.25 -11.33
N ALA A 188 3.03 -5.15 -12.09
CA ALA A 188 2.34 -5.19 -13.37
C ALA A 188 3.06 -6.08 -14.40
N GLN A 189 4.40 -6.07 -14.41
CA GLN A 189 5.20 -6.95 -15.25
C GLN A 189 5.08 -8.42 -14.80
N HIS A 190 5.06 -8.67 -13.50
CA HIS A 190 4.93 -10.01 -12.95
C HIS A 190 3.54 -10.61 -13.19
N GLU A 191 2.48 -9.81 -13.05
CA GLU A 191 1.10 -10.17 -13.39
C GLU A 191 1.00 -10.51 -14.88
N GLY A 192 1.49 -9.63 -15.77
CA GLY A 192 1.49 -9.89 -17.21
C GLY A 192 2.30 -11.14 -17.62
N PHE A 193 3.39 -11.43 -16.91
CA PHE A 193 4.14 -12.69 -17.09
C PHE A 193 3.32 -13.90 -16.65
N CYS A 194 2.69 -13.84 -15.47
CA CYS A 194 1.84 -14.90 -14.95
C CYS A 194 0.68 -15.19 -15.90
N ASP A 195 -0.04 -14.17 -16.35
CA ASP A 195 -1.18 -14.31 -17.27
C ASP A 195 -0.76 -14.94 -18.61
N LYS A 196 0.39 -14.53 -19.15
CA LYS A 196 0.91 -15.07 -20.40
C LYS A 196 1.28 -16.54 -20.28
N GLU A 197 1.99 -16.93 -19.22
CA GLU A 197 2.39 -18.33 -19.02
C GLU A 197 1.18 -19.21 -18.68
N LEU A 198 0.22 -18.71 -17.92
CA LEU A 198 -1.03 -19.42 -17.62
C LEU A 198 -1.88 -19.61 -18.88
N GLY A 199 -1.97 -18.58 -19.74
CA GLY A 199 -2.65 -18.66 -21.04
C GLY A 199 -2.00 -19.67 -22.00
N LYS A 200 -0.66 -19.68 -22.11
CA LYS A 200 0.06 -20.69 -22.88
C LYS A 200 -0.19 -22.10 -22.34
N SER A 201 -0.10 -22.28 -21.02
CA SER A 201 -0.35 -23.58 -20.40
C SER A 201 -1.78 -24.05 -20.64
N GLN A 202 -2.77 -23.16 -20.67
CA GLN A 202 -4.16 -23.49 -20.97
C GLN A 202 -4.35 -23.90 -22.43
N ILE A 203 -3.75 -23.17 -23.38
CA ILE A 203 -3.77 -23.51 -24.80
C ILE A 203 -3.14 -24.88 -25.02
N THR A 204 -1.92 -25.10 -24.53
CA THR A 204 -1.22 -26.39 -24.66
C THR A 204 -2.01 -27.53 -24.02
N ARG A 205 -2.65 -27.30 -22.86
CA ARG A 205 -3.54 -28.29 -22.24
C ARG A 205 -4.73 -28.62 -23.15
N SER A 206 -5.35 -27.62 -23.78
CA SER A 206 -6.48 -27.84 -24.69
C SER A 206 -6.10 -28.57 -25.98
N GLU A 207 -4.94 -28.26 -26.57
CA GLU A 207 -4.41 -28.95 -27.75
C GLU A 207 -4.10 -30.41 -27.44
N LEU A 208 -3.35 -30.67 -26.36
CA LEU A 208 -3.03 -32.02 -25.91
C LEU A 208 -4.30 -32.83 -25.57
N THR A 209 -5.32 -32.19 -24.98
CA THR A 209 -6.60 -32.86 -24.71
C THR A 209 -7.32 -33.21 -26.01
N GLY A 210 -7.34 -32.31 -26.99
CA GLY A 210 -7.93 -32.59 -28.31
C GLY A 210 -7.18 -33.67 -29.09
N GLU A 211 -5.86 -33.73 -29.00
CA GLU A 211 -5.06 -34.82 -29.56
C GLU A 211 -5.36 -36.16 -28.87
N ILE A 212 -5.51 -36.17 -27.55
CA ILE A 212 -5.92 -37.37 -26.80
C ILE A 212 -7.30 -37.84 -27.25
N ASP A 213 -8.28 -36.93 -27.38
CA ASP A 213 -9.63 -37.27 -27.84
C ASP A 213 -9.63 -37.82 -29.26
N ARG A 214 -8.84 -37.22 -30.16
CA ARG A 214 -8.68 -37.68 -31.54
C ARG A 214 -8.03 -39.07 -31.62
N LEU A 215 -6.95 -39.29 -30.87
CA LEU A 215 -6.28 -40.59 -30.80
C LEU A 215 -7.20 -41.64 -30.19
N SER A 216 -8.00 -41.28 -29.19
CA SER A 216 -9.00 -42.17 -28.59
C SER A 216 -10.05 -42.58 -29.62
N ALA A 217 -10.62 -41.62 -30.36
CA ALA A 217 -11.58 -41.91 -31.42
C ALA A 217 -11.00 -42.80 -32.55
N ALA A 218 -9.74 -42.57 -32.94
CA ALA A 218 -9.06 -43.41 -33.93
C ALA A 218 -8.79 -44.84 -33.42
N ILE A 219 -8.48 -44.99 -32.13
CA ILE A 219 -8.35 -46.31 -31.48
C ILE A 219 -9.70 -47.03 -31.49
N ASP A 220 -10.79 -46.33 -31.18
CA ASP A 220 -12.13 -46.92 -31.15
C ASP A 220 -12.63 -47.33 -32.54
N ASP A 221 -12.39 -46.50 -33.57
CA ASP A 221 -12.64 -46.84 -34.98
C ASP A 221 -11.81 -48.05 -35.45
N GLY A 222 -10.53 -48.08 -35.08
CA GLY A 222 -9.65 -49.22 -35.34
C GLY A 222 -10.14 -50.51 -34.67
N LYS A 223 -10.56 -50.46 -33.41
CA LYS A 223 -11.17 -51.59 -32.70
C LYS A 223 -12.48 -52.05 -33.37
N ALA A 224 -13.30 -51.11 -33.83
CA ALA A 224 -14.56 -51.39 -34.51
C ALA A 224 -14.36 -52.00 -35.92
N THR A 225 -13.23 -51.73 -36.57
CA THR A 225 -12.89 -52.30 -37.88
C THR A 225 -12.27 -53.71 -37.77
N ILE A 226 -11.66 -54.01 -36.62
CA ILE A 226 -11.06 -55.32 -36.32
C ILE A 226 -12.11 -56.32 -35.78
N SER A 227 -13.21 -55.81 -35.22
CA SER A 227 -14.37 -56.60 -34.78
C SER A 227 -15.36 -56.81 -35.92
#